data_AF-A0A1Q6YI76-F1
#
_entry.id   AF-A0A1Q6YI76-F1
#
_cell.length_a   1.000
_cell.length_b   1.000
_cell.length_c   1.000
_cell.angle_alpha   90.00
_cell.angle_beta   90.00
_cell.angle_gamma   90.00
#
_symmetry.space_group_name_H-M   'P 1'
#
loop_
_entity.id
_entity.type
_entity.pdbx_description
1 polymer ?
#
loop_
_entity_poly.entity_id
_entity_poly.type
_entity_poly.pdbx_seq_one_letter_code
_entity_poly.pdbx_strand_id
1 'polypeptide(L)'
;DLGKSFSFPTIKAMFTHIYGADFLWFQCWKAITPVRRLRDGDFPTLAAVRAPWDEFEKEQAMFIDALTPADLGRAVEFVSAAYPRPDGGAYQLPLWSALQHVANHGTHHRSEIATMITMVSGSPPGTDLAVRYFRAQGFPG
;
A
#
# COMPACT_ATOMS: atom_id res chain seq x y z
N ASP A 1 8.01 19.37 6.21
CA ASP A 1 7.92 18.50 7.39
C ASP A 1 6.66 18.92 8.13
N LEU A 2 5.79 17.96 8.49
CA LEU A 2 4.52 18.19 9.20
C LEU A 2 4.54 17.61 10.63
N GLY A 3 5.72 17.21 11.14
CA GLY A 3 5.93 16.82 12.52
C GLY A 3 5.83 15.32 12.80
N LYS A 4 6.01 14.95 14.08
CA LYS A 4 6.11 13.56 14.56
C LYS A 4 4.75 12.90 14.86
N SER A 5 3.64 13.60 14.62
CA SER A 5 2.29 13.10 14.87
C SER A 5 1.80 12.12 13.80
N PHE A 6 2.49 12.05 12.66
CA PHE A 6 2.20 11.15 11.55
C PHE A 6 3.22 10.03 11.46
N SER A 7 2.82 8.91 10.86
CA SER A 7 3.71 7.77 10.58
C SER A 7 5.00 8.18 9.84
N PHE A 8 4.91 9.16 8.93
CA PHE A 8 6.07 9.75 8.25
C PHE A 8 5.96 11.28 8.18
N PRO A 9 7.08 12.02 8.25
CA PRO A 9 7.08 13.47 8.43
C PRO A 9 6.71 14.27 7.16
N THR A 10 6.62 13.62 6.00
CA THR A 10 6.32 14.28 4.72
C THR A 10 5.33 13.51 3.88
N ILE A 11 4.56 14.23 3.04
CA ILE A 11 3.60 13.64 2.10
C ILE A 11 4.31 12.68 1.12
N LYS A 12 5.51 13.04 0.63
CA LYS A 12 6.32 12.16 -0.22
C LYS A 12 6.72 10.86 0.48
N ALA A 13 7.16 10.96 1.74
CA ALA A 13 7.54 9.78 2.53
C ALA A 13 6.33 8.88 2.80
N MET A 14 5.16 9.47 3.07
CA MET A 14 3.90 8.74 3.21
C MET A 14 3.51 7.98 1.93
N PHE A 15 3.52 8.63 0.77
CA PHE A 15 3.25 7.94 -0.50
C PHE A 15 4.30 6.86 -0.81
N THR A 16 5.57 7.13 -0.52
CA THR A 16 6.64 6.13 -0.65
C THR A 16 6.40 4.93 0.26
N HIS A 17 5.90 5.15 1.47
CA HIS A 17 5.56 4.06 2.40
C HIS A 17 4.43 3.19 1.88
N ILE A 18 3.35 3.79 1.38
CA ILE A 18 2.23 3.04 0.80
C ILE A 18 2.72 2.23 -0.41
N TYR A 19 3.45 2.85 -1.34
CA TYR A 19 4.03 2.11 -2.48
C TYR A 19 4.97 0.99 -2.04
N GLY A 20 5.79 1.24 -1.02
CA GLY A 20 6.69 0.24 -0.44
C GLY A 20 5.94 -0.94 0.20
N ALA A 21 4.78 -0.70 0.81
CA ALA A 21 3.92 -1.73 1.35
C ALA A 21 3.28 -2.56 0.24
N ASP A 22 2.71 -1.91 -0.79
CA ASP A 22 2.20 -2.57 -1.99
C ASP A 22 3.26 -3.48 -2.60
N PHE A 23 4.47 -2.95 -2.83
CA PHE A 23 5.59 -3.70 -3.39
C PHE A 23 5.97 -4.91 -2.54
N LEU A 24 6.14 -4.73 -1.24
CA LEU A 24 6.57 -5.80 -0.34
C LEU A 24 5.52 -6.91 -0.25
N TRP A 25 4.26 -6.55 -0.05
CA TRP A 25 3.18 -7.52 0.10
C TRP A 25 2.89 -8.26 -1.19
N PHE A 26 3.03 -7.61 -2.34
CA PHE A 26 2.86 -8.29 -3.61
C PHE A 26 3.88 -9.40 -3.84
N GLN A 27 5.13 -9.23 -3.38
CA GLN A 27 6.10 -10.33 -3.40
C GLN A 27 5.63 -11.49 -2.51
N CYS A 28 5.13 -11.19 -1.31
CA CYS A 28 4.54 -12.20 -0.43
C CYS A 28 3.36 -12.91 -1.12
N TRP A 29 2.48 -12.18 -1.81
CA TRP A 29 1.37 -12.77 -2.56
C TRP A 29 1.90 -13.77 -3.59
N LYS A 30 3.01 -13.45 -4.27
CA LYS A 30 3.68 -14.35 -5.23
C LYS A 30 4.50 -15.48 -4.57
N ALA A 31 4.47 -15.62 -3.24
CA ALA A 31 5.33 -16.52 -2.47
C ALA A 31 6.84 -16.27 -2.70
N ILE A 32 7.20 -15.03 -3.02
CA ILE A 32 8.57 -14.57 -3.21
C ILE A 32 9.02 -13.87 -1.94
N THR A 33 10.19 -14.23 -1.41
CA THR A 33 10.79 -13.53 -0.28
C THR A 33 11.12 -12.09 -0.67
N PRO A 34 10.59 -11.07 0.03
CA PRO A 34 10.89 -9.68 -0.28
C PRO A 34 12.39 -9.38 -0.16
N VAL A 35 12.99 -8.85 -1.23
CA VAL A 35 14.45 -8.61 -1.29
C VAL A 35 14.87 -7.27 -0.71
N ARG A 36 13.95 -6.29 -0.65
CA ARG A 36 14.19 -4.96 -0.06
C ARG A 36 12.88 -4.25 0.25
N ARG A 37 12.99 -3.19 1.06
CA ARG A 37 11.93 -2.18 1.26
C ARG A 37 12.25 -0.93 0.44
N LEU A 38 11.22 -0.33 -0.14
CA LEU A 38 11.33 1.02 -0.69
C LEU A 38 11.47 2.02 0.45
N ARG A 39 12.31 3.04 0.26
CA ARG A 39 12.58 4.09 1.25
C ARG A 39 12.39 5.46 0.64
N ASP A 40 12.12 6.47 1.47
CA ASP A 40 11.93 7.85 1.00
C ASP A 40 13.11 8.37 0.13
N GLY A 41 14.33 7.97 0.48
CA GLY A 41 15.55 8.30 -0.29
C GLY A 41 15.66 7.63 -1.66
N ASP A 42 14.84 6.62 -1.96
CA ASP A 42 14.81 5.99 -3.28
C ASP A 42 14.11 6.90 -4.32
N PHE A 43 13.37 7.92 -3.89
CA PHE A 43 12.61 8.82 -4.76
C PHE A 43 12.93 10.29 -4.49
N PRO A 44 13.49 11.04 -5.47
CA PRO A 44 13.85 12.44 -5.27
C PRO A 44 12.64 13.37 -5.16
N THR A 45 11.51 13.02 -5.78
CA THR A 45 10.30 13.85 -5.84
C THR A 45 9.04 13.01 -5.66
N LEU A 46 7.91 13.66 -5.36
CA LEU A 46 6.61 12.98 -5.31
C LEU A 46 6.23 12.40 -6.69
N ALA A 47 6.51 13.12 -7.78
CA ALA A 47 6.27 12.63 -9.14
C ALA A 47 7.09 11.37 -9.47
N ALA A 48 8.32 11.26 -8.93
CA ALA A 48 9.15 10.08 -9.08
C ALA A 48 8.59 8.84 -8.37
N VAL A 49 7.72 9.01 -7.37
CA VAL A 49 6.99 7.89 -6.73
C VAL A 49 5.86 7.42 -7.65
N ARG A 50 5.12 8.33 -8.27
CA ARG A 50 3.86 7.99 -8.96
C ARG A 50 4.08 7.15 -10.22
N ALA A 51 4.98 7.54 -11.11
CA ALA A 51 5.17 6.85 -12.40
C ALA A 51 5.50 5.34 -12.28
N PRO A 52 6.47 4.90 -11.45
CA PRO A 52 6.72 3.46 -11.27
C PRO A 52 5.58 2.75 -10.52
N TRP A 53 4.86 3.47 -9.67
CA TRP A 53 3.72 2.91 -8.96
C TRP A 53 2.52 2.69 -9.90
N ASP A 54 2.26 3.59 -10.86
CA ASP A 54 1.25 3.39 -11.91
C ASP A 54 1.46 2.07 -12.66
N GLU A 55 2.70 1.78 -13.04
CA GLU A 55 3.02 0.53 -13.74
C GLU A 55 2.87 -0.68 -12.82
N PHE A 56 3.30 -0.55 -11.58
CA PHE A 56 3.19 -1.60 -10.59
C PHE A 56 1.73 -1.93 -10.22
N GLU A 57 0.84 -0.94 -10.17
CA GLU A 57 -0.59 -1.15 -9.95
C GLU A 57 -1.22 -1.99 -11.08
N LYS A 58 -0.73 -1.88 -12.33
CA LYS A 58 -1.18 -2.75 -13.42
C LYS A 58 -0.74 -4.20 -13.21
N GLU A 59 0.49 -4.43 -12.79
CA GLU A 59 0.98 -5.79 -12.46
C GLU A 59 0.16 -6.41 -11.32
N GLN A 60 -0.14 -5.62 -10.28
CA GLN A 60 -1.01 -6.05 -9.18
C GLN A 60 -2.43 -6.38 -9.67
N ALA A 61 -3.01 -5.54 -10.53
CA ALA A 61 -4.34 -5.79 -11.08
C ALA A 61 -4.37 -7.08 -11.91
N MET A 62 -3.40 -7.28 -12.80
CA MET A 62 -3.28 -8.51 -13.60
C MET A 62 -3.17 -9.76 -12.73
N PHE A 63 -2.42 -9.69 -11.62
CA PHE A 63 -2.32 -10.79 -10.68
C PHE A 63 -3.66 -11.08 -10.00
N ILE A 64 -4.36 -10.04 -9.52
CA ILE A 64 -5.67 -10.18 -8.87
C ILE A 64 -6.71 -10.76 -9.84
N ASP A 65 -6.73 -10.29 -11.08
CA ASP A 65 -7.65 -10.74 -12.13
C ASP A 65 -7.46 -12.23 -12.50
N ALA A 66 -6.26 -12.76 -12.28
CA ALA A 66 -5.94 -14.16 -12.51
C ALA A 66 -6.32 -15.10 -11.34
N LEU A 67 -6.68 -14.55 -10.17
CA LEU A 67 -7.02 -15.36 -9.00
C LEU A 67 -8.38 -16.05 -9.14
N THR A 68 -8.45 -17.29 -8.68
CA THR A 68 -9.69 -18.02 -8.47
C THR A 68 -10.10 -17.98 -6.99
N PRO A 69 -11.37 -18.27 -6.65
CA PRO A 69 -11.80 -18.38 -5.25
C PRO A 69 -11.00 -19.40 -4.44
N ALA A 70 -10.49 -20.46 -5.07
CA ALA A 70 -9.67 -21.47 -4.40
C ALA A 70 -8.30 -20.90 -3.97
N ASP A 71 -7.73 -19.99 -4.77
CA ASP A 71 -6.43 -19.37 -4.48
C ASP A 71 -6.45 -18.50 -3.23
N LEU A 72 -7.61 -17.92 -2.89
CA LEU A 72 -7.77 -17.03 -1.74
C LEU A 72 -7.44 -17.71 -0.40
N GLY A 73 -7.59 -19.03 -0.32
CA GLY A 73 -7.31 -19.82 0.87
C GLY A 73 -5.84 -20.23 1.02
N ARG A 74 -5.01 -20.10 -0.02
CA ARG A 74 -3.62 -20.56 0.05
C ARG A 74 -2.81 -19.73 1.04
N ALA A 75 -1.85 -20.38 1.71
CA ALA A 75 -0.96 -19.70 2.64
C ALA A 75 0.01 -18.77 1.88
N VAL A 76 0.23 -17.60 2.46
CA VAL A 76 1.31 -16.66 2.15
C VAL A 76 2.26 -16.68 3.33
N GLU A 77 3.54 -16.92 3.05
CA GLU A 77 4.59 -16.99 4.08
C GLU A 77 5.60 -15.86 3.91
N PHE A 78 5.99 -15.23 5.02
CA PHE A 78 7.02 -14.20 4.99
C PHE A 78 7.73 -14.04 6.33
N VAL A 79 8.97 -13.54 6.28
CA VAL A 79 9.72 -13.10 7.46
C VAL A 79 9.67 -11.59 7.54
N SER A 80 9.29 -11.04 8.70
CA SER A 80 9.27 -9.60 8.93
C SER A 80 10.55 -9.13 9.59
N ALA A 81 11.31 -8.28 8.90
CA ALA A 81 12.45 -7.59 9.50
C ALA A 81 12.05 -6.55 10.56
N ALA A 82 10.82 -6.03 10.50
CA ALA A 82 10.32 -5.05 11.49
C ALA A 82 9.80 -5.73 12.77
N TYR A 83 9.26 -6.93 12.61
CA TYR A 83 8.66 -7.71 13.67
C TYR A 83 9.21 -9.14 13.55
N PRO A 84 10.49 -9.37 13.84
CA PRO A 84 11.05 -10.71 13.75
C PRO A 84 10.41 -11.60 14.82
N ARG A 85 10.10 -12.85 14.46
CA ARG A 85 9.70 -13.83 15.45
C ARG A 85 10.92 -14.24 16.29
N PRO A 86 10.77 -14.48 17.61
CA PRO A 86 11.88 -14.92 18.46
C PRO A 86 12.55 -16.22 17.99
N ASP A 87 11.77 -17.10 17.34
CA ASP A 87 12.22 -18.38 16.79
C ASP A 87 12.81 -18.27 15.37
N GLY A 88 12.83 -17.06 14.78
CA GLY A 88 13.23 -16.83 13.40
C GLY A 88 12.26 -17.38 12.35
N GLY A 89 11.11 -17.90 12.77
CA GLY A 89 10.11 -18.51 11.88
C GLY A 89 9.42 -17.50 10.97
N ALA A 90 8.73 -18.03 9.96
CA ALA A 90 7.86 -17.24 9.10
C ALA A 90 6.51 -16.94 9.78
N TYR A 91 5.92 -15.81 9.39
CA TYR A 91 4.48 -15.58 9.55
C TYR A 91 3.74 -16.28 8.42
N GLN A 92 2.54 -16.77 8.72
CA GLN A 92 1.64 -17.36 7.73
C GLN A 92 0.25 -16.76 7.88
N LEU A 93 -0.38 -16.45 6.74
CA LEU A 93 -1.78 -16.02 6.66
C LEU A 93 -2.36 -16.45 5.30
N PRO A 94 -3.67 -16.61 5.16
CA PRO A 94 -4.28 -16.89 3.87
C PRO A 94 -4.17 -15.66 2.94
N LEU A 95 -4.09 -15.91 1.62
CA LEU A 95 -3.95 -14.85 0.61
C LEU A 95 -5.02 -13.77 0.72
N TRP A 96 -6.28 -14.14 0.97
CA TRP A 96 -7.36 -13.15 1.12
C TRP A 96 -7.06 -12.12 2.21
N SER A 97 -6.44 -12.55 3.31
CA SER A 97 -6.13 -11.69 4.44
C SER A 97 -4.98 -10.74 4.10
N ALA A 98 -3.99 -11.24 3.35
CA ALA A 98 -2.91 -10.40 2.83
C ALA A 98 -3.41 -9.34 1.82
N LEU A 99 -4.35 -9.70 0.94
CA LEU A 99 -4.99 -8.77 0.00
C LEU A 99 -5.77 -7.66 0.74
N GLN A 100 -6.61 -8.04 1.71
CA GLN A 100 -7.35 -7.08 2.52
C GLN A 100 -6.44 -6.20 3.37
N HIS A 101 -5.35 -6.74 3.89
CA HIS A 101 -4.37 -5.98 4.66
C HIS A 101 -3.83 -4.79 3.87
N VAL A 102 -3.41 -4.99 2.60
CA VAL A 102 -2.87 -3.90 1.77
C VAL A 102 -3.93 -2.83 1.50
N ALA A 103 -5.17 -3.22 1.18
CA ALA A 103 -6.27 -2.27 0.99
C ALA A 103 -6.57 -1.45 2.25
N ASN A 104 -6.56 -2.10 3.42
CA ASN A 104 -6.78 -1.46 4.72
C ASN A 104 -5.61 -0.56 5.13
N HIS A 105 -4.37 -1.02 4.97
CA HIS A 105 -3.13 -0.27 5.23
C HIS A 105 -3.08 1.01 4.38
N GLY A 106 -3.37 0.90 3.08
CA GLY A 106 -3.49 2.05 2.20
C GLY A 106 -4.58 3.03 2.66
N THR A 107 -5.70 2.55 3.17
CA THR A 107 -6.78 3.42 3.70
C THR A 107 -6.34 4.18 4.94
N HIS A 108 -5.69 3.51 5.88
CA HIS A 108 -5.14 4.12 7.08
C HIS A 108 -4.17 5.26 6.73
N HIS A 109 -3.17 5.02 5.89
CA HIS A 109 -2.18 6.05 5.56
C HIS A 109 -2.71 7.14 4.62
N ARG A 110 -3.69 6.84 3.76
CA ARG A 110 -4.40 7.88 2.99
C ARG A 110 -5.16 8.85 3.90
N SER A 111 -5.66 8.41 5.06
CA SER A 111 -6.31 9.31 6.03
C SER A 111 -5.32 10.29 6.67
N GLU A 112 -4.10 9.83 6.98
CA GLU A 112 -3.02 10.69 7.46
C GLU A 112 -2.61 11.70 6.36
N ILE A 113 -2.44 11.23 5.11
CA ILE A 113 -2.17 12.11 3.96
C ILE A 113 -3.28 13.15 3.78
N ALA A 114 -4.54 12.76 3.93
CA ALA A 114 -5.66 13.70 3.78
C ALA A 114 -5.61 14.82 4.82
N THR A 115 -5.22 14.48 6.04
CA THR A 115 -4.98 15.46 7.11
C THR A 115 -3.79 16.36 6.77
N MET A 116 -2.67 15.78 6.32
CA MET A 116 -1.48 16.53 5.91
C MET A 116 -1.77 17.52 4.77
N ILE A 117 -2.54 17.11 3.76
CA ILE A 117 -2.98 17.97 2.65
C ILE A 117 -3.88 19.10 3.18
N THR A 118 -4.80 18.77 4.08
CA THR A 118 -5.69 19.77 4.72
C THR A 118 -4.89 20.89 5.40
N MET A 119 -3.81 20.53 6.09
CA MET A 119 -2.94 21.50 6.78
C MET A 119 -2.18 22.44 5.85
N VAL A 120 -1.93 22.06 4.59
CA VAL A 120 -1.04 22.82 3.68
C VAL A 120 -1.73 23.39 2.44
N SER A 121 -2.88 22.85 2.04
CA SER A 121 -3.55 23.24 0.80
C SER A 121 -5.08 23.10 0.82
N GLY A 122 -5.68 22.84 1.99
CA GLY A 122 -7.13 22.62 2.14
C GLY A 122 -7.54 21.15 1.95
N SER A 123 -8.82 20.86 2.20
CA SER A 123 -9.31 19.47 2.23
C SER A 123 -9.18 18.79 0.87
N PRO A 124 -8.63 17.57 0.78
CA PRO A 124 -8.68 16.78 -0.44
C PRO A 124 -10.11 16.31 -0.72
N PRO A 125 -10.37 15.80 -1.94
CA PRO A 125 -11.62 15.10 -2.25
C PRO A 125 -11.83 13.88 -1.35
N GLY A 126 -13.08 13.47 -1.18
CA GLY A 126 -13.44 12.26 -0.43
C GLY A 126 -12.69 11.03 -0.92
N THR A 127 -12.22 10.21 0.03
CA THR A 127 -11.42 9.00 -0.21
C THR A 127 -12.21 7.72 0.09
N ASP A 128 -13.49 7.84 0.42
CA ASP A 128 -14.38 6.73 0.72
C ASP A 128 -14.47 5.75 -0.45
N LEU A 129 -14.62 4.48 -0.11
CA LEU A 129 -14.77 3.41 -1.11
C LEU A 129 -15.99 3.65 -2.02
N ALA A 130 -17.10 4.16 -1.47
CA ALA A 130 -18.29 4.50 -2.24
C ALA A 130 -17.99 5.60 -3.29
N VAL A 131 -17.22 6.63 -2.92
CA VAL A 131 -16.81 7.71 -3.84
C VAL A 131 -15.99 7.16 -5.00
N ARG A 132 -15.12 6.16 -4.76
CA ARG A 132 -14.41 5.46 -5.85
C ARG A 132 -15.39 4.80 -6.83
N TYR A 133 -16.41 4.10 -6.33
CA TYR A 133 -17.42 3.46 -7.20
C TYR A 133 -18.23 4.48 -7.99
N PHE A 134 -18.62 5.59 -7.37
CA PHE A 134 -19.38 6.64 -8.05
C PHE A 134 -18.56 7.30 -9.15
N ARG A 135 -17.27 7.58 -8.93
CA ARG A 135 -16.37 8.14 -9.95
C ARG A 135 -16.23 7.23 -11.17
N ALA A 136 -16.14 5.92 -10.97
CA ALA A 136 -16.10 4.95 -12.07
C ALA A 136 -17.38 4.96 -12.93
N GLN A 137 -18.49 5.49 -12.40
CA GLN A 137 -19.78 5.63 -13.07
C GLN A 137 -20.02 7.05 -13.62
N GLY A 138 -19.01 7.92 -13.62
CA GLY A 138 -19.11 9.27 -14.15
C GLY A 138 -19.62 10.34 -13.17
N PHE A 139 -19.64 10.04 -11.86
CA PHE A 139 -19.89 11.07 -10.85
C PHE A 139 -18.76 12.12 -10.87
N PRO A 140 -19.07 13.42 -11.05
CA PRO A 140 -18.06 14.46 -11.29
C PRO A 140 -17.19 14.81 -10.07
N GLY A 141 -17.56 14.35 -8.86
CA GLY A 141 -16.89 14.73 -7.61
C GLY A 141 -17.59 15.89 -6.93
#